data_AF-A0A819K7F5-F1
#
_entry.id   AF-A0A819K7F5-F1
#
_cell.length_a   1.000
_cell.length_b   1.000
_cell.length_c   1.000
_cell.angle_alpha   90.00
_cell.angle_beta   90.00
_cell.angle_gamma   90.00
#
_symmetry.space_group_name_H-M   'P 1'
#
loop_
_entity.id
_entity.type
_entity.pdbx_description
1 polymer ?
#
loop_
_entity_poly.entity_id
_entity_poly.type
_entity_poly.pdbx_seq_one_letter_code
_entity_poly.pdbx_strand_id
1 'polypeptide(L)'
;MVPDKSKLPSPITADSPLQLKLYPSKTFGLNSSTDSNIKQLFKHLISLSPMDKNGSMSGDCDLETTQMETFLSQTFNFQNLPGQYIVHGVKSFELRKSLDSIHPNVVIHFPSKTSKTSFAMSAQEIRDWQQSYRVYADKTVEGMTKEFLLQALQGKSECGDEAFRMKFVVRISTCPILMEFDARIIPRELQEEWPNRIKLVSVTGIDFAGRIHDINDILTYVTNWREVYEINAKSALPQVYHGRDFRRQANGPRGKLNIDLLLNDLVRMARLRLQACEEEKVQIVVETGIGLGVFAGRAIEIDETVRALSARAIRQVLEEDGSNYRNIQAVVFALPIFDVDYRHAKRQDTYQAFVDEFDSSKYEGPIPVLIADQDMHRLTVAIARKEFIVSELNPADSHGVFGEYWQNRGPAVEEKLALTTVGLLAQHHMINSYVLKPENYRLM
;
A
#
# COMPACT_ATOMS: atom_id res chain seq x y z
N MET A 1 -33.01 23.11 -16.55
CA MET A 1 -32.61 22.45 -17.80
C MET A 1 -31.81 21.21 -17.44
N VAL A 2 -32.34 20.03 -17.75
CA VAL A 2 -31.67 18.74 -17.51
C VAL A 2 -30.78 18.45 -18.73
N PRO A 3 -29.48 18.13 -18.58
CA PRO A 3 -28.64 17.81 -19.73
C PRO A 3 -29.03 16.45 -20.31
N ASP A 4 -29.12 16.41 -21.63
CA ASP A 4 -29.43 15.26 -22.46
C ASP A 4 -28.35 14.17 -22.34
N LYS A 5 -28.74 12.99 -21.84
CA LYS A 5 -27.87 11.82 -21.61
C LYS A 5 -27.56 11.01 -22.89
N SER A 6 -27.97 11.48 -24.07
CA SER A 6 -27.85 10.73 -25.33
C SER A 6 -26.53 10.91 -26.10
N LYS A 7 -25.52 11.56 -25.52
CA LYS A 7 -24.18 11.70 -26.14
C LYS A 7 -23.06 11.19 -25.25
N LEU A 8 -23.06 9.89 -24.96
CA LEU A 8 -21.84 9.20 -24.53
C LEU A 8 -21.05 8.82 -25.79
N PRO A 9 -19.77 9.21 -25.92
CA PRO A 9 -18.95 8.75 -27.03
C PRO A 9 -18.74 7.24 -26.94
N SER A 10 -18.80 6.59 -28.10
CA SER A 10 -18.54 5.15 -28.29
C SER A 10 -17.19 4.73 -27.68
N PRO A 11 -17.01 3.44 -27.34
CA PRO A 11 -15.74 2.94 -26.79
C PRO A 11 -14.64 3.16 -27.83
N ILE A 12 -13.64 3.96 -27.46
CA ILE A 12 -12.50 4.26 -28.32
C ILE A 12 -11.58 3.02 -28.32
N THR A 13 -11.28 2.51 -29.51
CA THR A 13 -10.41 1.35 -29.72
C THR A 13 -8.96 1.65 -29.31
N ALA A 14 -8.25 0.60 -28.87
CA ALA A 14 -7.00 0.63 -28.11
C ALA A 14 -5.74 1.15 -28.82
N ASP A 15 -5.82 1.66 -30.06
CA ASP A 15 -4.65 1.96 -30.90
C ASP A 15 -4.45 3.46 -31.23
N SER A 16 -5.04 4.37 -30.45
CA SER A 16 -4.92 5.81 -30.70
C SER A 16 -3.66 6.43 -30.05
N PRO A 17 -2.77 7.11 -30.80
CA PRO A 17 -1.62 7.86 -30.28
C PRO A 17 -1.96 8.95 -29.25
N LEU A 18 -3.25 9.31 -29.11
CA LEU A 18 -3.73 10.24 -28.09
C LEU A 18 -3.81 9.62 -26.69
N GLN A 19 -3.95 8.29 -26.53
CA GLN A 19 -3.96 7.65 -25.21
C GLN A 19 -2.58 7.72 -24.51
N LEU A 20 -1.48 7.60 -25.28
CA LEU A 20 -0.10 7.71 -24.78
C LEU A 20 0.25 9.10 -24.20
N LYS A 21 -0.52 10.14 -24.55
CA LYS A 21 -0.37 11.48 -23.95
C LYS A 21 -1.08 11.64 -22.60
N LEU A 22 -1.99 10.73 -22.24
CA LEU A 22 -2.84 10.86 -21.04
C LEU A 22 -2.34 10.04 -19.83
N TYR A 23 -1.52 9.02 -20.06
CA TYR A 23 -1.00 8.12 -19.01
C TYR A 23 0.50 7.92 -19.19
N PRO A 24 1.33 8.84 -18.65
CA PRO A 24 2.76 8.81 -18.86
C PRO A 24 3.39 7.59 -18.16
N SER A 25 4.47 7.11 -18.78
CA SER A 25 5.37 6.14 -18.17
C SER A 25 6.81 6.47 -18.55
N LYS A 26 7.76 6.10 -17.69
CA LYS A 26 9.20 6.27 -17.90
C LYS A 26 9.92 5.01 -17.42
N THR A 27 10.96 4.61 -18.16
CA THR A 27 11.79 3.46 -17.83
C THR A 27 13.23 3.89 -17.60
N PHE A 28 13.89 3.30 -16.61
CA PHE A 28 15.27 3.58 -16.22
C PHE A 28 16.03 2.26 -16.05
N GLY A 29 17.36 2.27 -16.21
CA GLY A 29 18.21 1.08 -16.03
C GLY A 29 18.03 -0.02 -17.08
N LEU A 30 17.23 0.18 -18.13
CA LEU A 30 17.14 -0.74 -19.27
C LEU A 30 18.36 -0.59 -20.18
N ASN A 31 19.14 -1.66 -20.34
CA ASN A 31 20.31 -1.68 -21.21
C ASN A 31 20.32 -2.95 -22.09
N SER A 32 21.38 -3.15 -22.88
CA SER A 32 21.51 -4.31 -23.78
C SER A 32 21.57 -5.64 -23.03
N SER A 33 22.12 -5.68 -21.81
CA SER A 33 22.22 -6.90 -21.00
C SER A 33 20.96 -7.24 -20.20
N THR A 34 20.00 -6.32 -20.08
CA THR A 34 18.70 -6.62 -19.43
C THR A 34 17.98 -7.76 -20.14
N ASP A 35 17.44 -8.70 -19.35
CA ASP A 35 16.63 -9.83 -19.81
C ASP A 35 15.50 -9.38 -20.76
N SER A 36 15.36 -10.07 -21.89
CA SER A 36 14.31 -9.85 -22.87
C SER A 36 12.90 -9.98 -22.27
N ASN A 37 12.71 -10.84 -21.28
CA ASN A 37 11.43 -11.05 -20.60
C ASN A 37 11.03 -9.78 -19.83
N ILE A 38 11.97 -9.11 -19.18
CA ILE A 38 11.71 -7.83 -18.48
C ILE A 38 11.36 -6.72 -19.48
N LYS A 39 12.08 -6.65 -20.60
CA LYS A 39 11.76 -5.70 -21.68
C LYS A 39 10.37 -5.93 -22.26
N GLN A 40 9.98 -7.19 -22.47
CA GLN A 40 8.64 -7.56 -22.94
C GLN A 40 7.56 -7.26 -21.88
N LEU A 41 7.85 -7.53 -20.61
CA LEU A 41 6.97 -7.22 -19.50
C LEU A 41 6.70 -5.71 -19.45
N PHE A 42 7.73 -4.85 -19.45
CA PHE A 42 7.53 -3.40 -19.40
C PHE A 42 6.69 -2.89 -20.60
N LYS A 43 6.95 -3.39 -21.81
CA LYS A 43 6.11 -3.07 -22.98
C LYS A 43 4.66 -3.47 -22.78
N HIS A 44 4.42 -4.65 -22.19
CA HIS A 44 3.08 -5.11 -21.88
C HIS A 44 2.39 -4.21 -20.83
N LEU A 45 3.09 -3.87 -19.75
CA LEU A 45 2.54 -3.02 -18.68
C LEU A 45 2.19 -1.61 -19.18
N ILE A 46 3.03 -1.03 -20.04
CA ILE A 46 2.77 0.27 -20.68
C ILE A 46 1.53 0.21 -21.61
N SER A 47 1.26 -0.96 -22.21
CA SER A 47 0.11 -1.16 -23.10
C SER A 47 -1.22 -1.47 -22.38
N LEU A 48 -1.21 -1.60 -21.04
CA LEU A 48 -2.42 -1.87 -20.29
C LEU A 48 -3.43 -0.73 -20.44
N SER A 49 -4.72 -1.09 -20.42
CA SER A 49 -5.77 -0.09 -20.45
C SER A 49 -5.60 0.92 -19.30
N PRO A 50 -5.85 2.21 -19.55
CA PRO A 50 -5.69 3.20 -18.50
C PRO A 50 -6.64 3.03 -17.31
N MET A 51 -6.22 3.52 -16.14
CA MET A 51 -7.08 3.59 -14.95
C MET A 51 -8.24 4.57 -15.17
N ASP A 52 -9.44 4.24 -14.67
CA ASP A 52 -10.54 5.21 -14.58
C ASP A 52 -10.37 6.12 -13.36
N LYS A 53 -9.80 7.31 -13.59
CA LYS A 53 -9.55 8.31 -12.56
C LYS A 53 -10.78 9.14 -12.17
N ASN A 54 -11.83 9.11 -12.98
CA ASN A 54 -13.02 9.95 -12.81
C ASN A 54 -14.26 9.16 -12.34
N GLY A 55 -14.09 7.86 -12.06
CA GLY A 55 -15.13 6.94 -11.58
C GLY A 55 -15.04 6.64 -10.07
N SER A 56 -15.20 5.36 -9.70
CA SER A 56 -15.25 4.81 -8.32
C SER A 56 -14.00 5.07 -7.45
N MET A 57 -13.02 5.78 -7.96
CA MET A 57 -11.76 6.13 -7.30
C MET A 57 -11.83 7.41 -6.47
N SER A 58 -13.00 8.05 -6.38
CA SER A 58 -13.21 9.30 -5.64
C SER A 58 -13.14 9.18 -4.11
N GLY A 59 -12.58 8.08 -3.58
CA GLY A 59 -12.56 7.78 -2.14
C GLY A 59 -13.92 7.36 -1.58
N ASP A 60 -14.90 6.97 -2.39
CA ASP A 60 -16.06 6.26 -1.83
C ASP A 60 -15.78 4.76 -1.90
N CYS A 61 -15.74 4.11 -0.74
CA CYS A 61 -15.50 2.66 -0.63
C CYS A 61 -16.77 1.89 -0.23
N ASP A 62 -17.96 2.51 -0.26
CA ASP A 62 -19.21 1.88 0.19
C ASP A 62 -19.50 0.58 -0.55
N LEU A 63 -19.21 0.55 -1.85
CA LEU A 63 -19.47 -0.59 -2.70
C LEU A 63 -18.56 -1.77 -2.33
N GLU A 64 -17.26 -1.52 -2.22
CA GLU A 64 -16.23 -2.49 -1.86
C GLU A 64 -16.45 -2.99 -0.42
N THR A 65 -16.77 -2.08 0.51
CA THR A 65 -17.10 -2.39 1.90
C THR A 65 -18.30 -3.32 1.99
N THR A 66 -19.41 -2.96 1.32
CA THR A 66 -20.64 -3.77 1.33
C THR A 66 -20.40 -5.15 0.73
N GLN A 67 -19.58 -5.24 -0.33
CA GLN A 67 -19.24 -6.53 -0.95
C GLN A 67 -18.41 -7.40 -0.01
N MET A 68 -17.38 -6.85 0.64
CA MET A 68 -16.54 -7.58 1.59
C MET A 68 -17.34 -8.01 2.83
N GLU A 69 -18.16 -7.13 3.41
CA GLU A 69 -19.04 -7.49 4.53
C GLU A 69 -20.03 -8.59 4.15
N THR A 70 -20.62 -8.51 2.95
CA THR A 70 -21.52 -9.55 2.43
C THR A 70 -20.80 -10.88 2.28
N PHE A 71 -19.61 -10.86 1.67
CA PHE A 71 -18.77 -12.04 1.50
C PHE A 71 -18.44 -12.71 2.85
N LEU A 72 -17.97 -11.92 3.81
CA LEU A 72 -17.60 -12.41 5.13
C LEU A 72 -18.81 -12.92 5.91
N SER A 73 -19.95 -12.24 5.81
CA SER A 73 -21.20 -12.64 6.47
C SER A 73 -21.72 -13.96 5.92
N GLN A 74 -21.75 -14.12 4.60
CA GLN A 74 -22.26 -15.33 3.94
C GLN A 74 -21.34 -16.53 4.13
N THR A 75 -20.02 -16.31 4.06
CA THR A 75 -19.03 -17.40 4.05
C THR A 75 -18.62 -17.81 5.46
N PHE A 76 -18.40 -16.81 6.34
CA PHE A 76 -17.75 -16.98 7.64
C PHE A 76 -18.62 -16.56 8.83
N ASN A 77 -19.88 -16.14 8.59
CA ASN A 77 -20.80 -15.67 9.62
C ASN A 77 -20.18 -14.53 10.45
N PHE A 78 -19.70 -13.52 9.73
CA PHE A 78 -19.11 -12.29 10.28
C PHE A 78 -20.11 -11.51 11.13
N GLN A 79 -19.63 -10.99 12.27
CA GLN A 79 -20.39 -10.09 13.12
C GLN A 79 -19.49 -9.07 13.80
N ASN A 80 -19.93 -7.80 13.88
CA ASN A 80 -19.30 -6.78 14.72
C ASN A 80 -19.59 -7.03 16.22
N LEU A 81 -18.57 -6.86 17.07
CA LEU A 81 -18.67 -7.02 18.52
C LEU A 81 -19.01 -5.67 19.18
N PRO A 82 -20.23 -5.50 19.74
CA PRO A 82 -20.64 -4.21 20.29
C PRO A 82 -19.78 -3.76 21.48
N GLY A 83 -19.33 -2.50 21.44
CA GLY A 83 -18.53 -1.89 22.52
C GLY A 83 -17.09 -2.42 22.63
N GLN A 84 -16.66 -3.30 21.73
CA GLN A 84 -15.29 -3.81 21.68
C GLN A 84 -14.54 -3.16 20.53
N TYR A 85 -13.25 -2.93 20.77
CA TYR A 85 -12.36 -2.28 19.83
C TYR A 85 -11.09 -3.12 19.69
N ILE A 86 -10.59 -3.24 18.45
CA ILE A 86 -9.26 -3.82 18.21
C ILE A 86 -8.20 -2.84 18.71
N VAL A 87 -8.43 -1.57 18.40
CA VAL A 87 -7.66 -0.38 18.74
C VAL A 87 -8.66 0.76 18.87
N HIS A 88 -8.34 1.78 19.66
CA HIS A 88 -9.30 2.83 19.99
C HIS A 88 -9.86 3.51 18.72
N GLY A 89 -11.17 3.40 18.50
CA GLY A 89 -11.86 3.93 17.31
C GLY A 89 -12.17 2.90 16.22
N VAL A 90 -11.70 1.66 16.35
CA VAL A 90 -11.88 0.59 15.36
C VAL A 90 -12.63 -0.56 15.97
N LYS A 91 -13.83 -0.82 15.45
CA LYS A 91 -14.73 -1.86 15.97
C LYS A 91 -14.08 -3.23 15.85
N SER A 92 -14.26 -4.03 16.90
CA SER A 92 -13.88 -5.43 16.88
C SER A 92 -14.95 -6.27 16.19
N PHE A 93 -14.56 -7.44 15.70
CA PHE A 93 -15.43 -8.35 14.98
C PHE A 93 -15.07 -9.81 15.24
N GLU A 94 -15.98 -10.73 14.92
CA GLU A 94 -15.70 -12.16 14.95
C GLU A 94 -16.16 -12.83 13.65
N LEU A 95 -15.49 -13.93 13.30
CA LEU A 95 -15.95 -14.89 12.29
C LEU A 95 -16.42 -16.15 13.02
N ARG A 96 -17.74 -16.34 13.13
CA ARG A 96 -18.30 -17.49 13.89
C ARG A 96 -18.03 -18.84 13.22
N LYS A 97 -17.76 -18.83 11.93
CA LYS A 97 -17.34 -20.00 11.18
C LYS A 97 -15.88 -19.82 10.78
N SER A 98 -15.00 -20.46 11.55
CA SER A 98 -13.56 -20.49 11.27
C SER A 98 -13.29 -21.16 9.92
N LEU A 99 -12.27 -20.67 9.19
CA LEU A 99 -11.79 -21.32 7.97
C LEU A 99 -11.39 -22.78 8.22
N ASP A 100 -10.87 -23.13 9.40
CA ASP A 100 -10.51 -24.51 9.77
C ASP A 100 -11.71 -25.45 9.86
N SER A 101 -12.92 -24.91 10.05
CA SER A 101 -14.15 -25.69 10.07
C SER A 101 -14.71 -26.01 8.67
N ILE A 102 -14.17 -25.37 7.62
CA ILE A 102 -14.64 -25.55 6.23
C ILE A 102 -13.88 -26.70 5.58
N HIS A 103 -14.55 -27.63 4.91
CA HIS A 103 -13.82 -28.72 4.24
C HIS A 103 -12.84 -28.16 3.17
N PRO A 104 -11.57 -28.61 3.09
CA PRO A 104 -10.54 -28.04 2.22
C PRO A 104 -10.96 -27.83 0.76
N ASN A 105 -11.73 -28.77 0.21
CA ASN A 105 -12.17 -28.75 -1.19
C ASN A 105 -13.42 -27.90 -1.46
N VAL A 106 -13.98 -27.22 -0.44
CA VAL A 106 -15.11 -26.31 -0.66
C VAL A 106 -14.63 -25.12 -1.46
N VAL A 107 -15.33 -24.85 -2.56
CA VAL A 107 -15.12 -23.68 -3.40
C VAL A 107 -15.92 -22.52 -2.82
N ILE A 108 -15.22 -21.44 -2.54
CA ILE A 108 -15.71 -20.16 -2.05
C ILE A 108 -15.64 -19.18 -3.22
N HIS A 109 -16.72 -18.44 -3.44
CA HIS A 109 -16.80 -17.42 -4.48
C HIS A 109 -16.90 -16.05 -3.84
N PHE A 110 -16.04 -15.12 -4.25
CA PHE A 110 -16.23 -13.72 -3.92
C PHE A 110 -17.47 -13.20 -4.69
N PRO A 111 -18.43 -12.55 -4.00
CA PRO A 111 -19.72 -12.23 -4.56
C PRO A 111 -19.59 -11.23 -5.71
N SER A 112 -20.30 -11.50 -6.81
CA SER A 112 -20.48 -10.58 -7.92
C SER A 112 -21.96 -10.38 -8.20
N LYS A 113 -22.33 -9.17 -8.66
CA LYS A 113 -23.68 -8.88 -9.17
C LYS A 113 -24.02 -9.74 -10.40
N THR A 114 -23.03 -10.33 -11.08
CA THR A 114 -23.23 -11.27 -12.20
C THR A 114 -22.44 -12.55 -11.99
N SER A 115 -23.08 -13.72 -12.13
CA SER A 115 -22.47 -15.02 -11.84
C SER A 115 -21.27 -15.39 -12.73
N LYS A 116 -21.08 -14.72 -13.86
CA LYS A 116 -19.97 -14.94 -14.81
C LYS A 116 -18.68 -14.19 -14.47
N THR A 117 -18.63 -13.43 -13.37
CA THR A 117 -17.50 -12.54 -13.04
C THR A 117 -16.96 -12.74 -11.62
N SER A 118 -17.23 -13.88 -10.99
CA SER A 118 -16.74 -14.14 -9.62
C SER A 118 -15.26 -14.53 -9.58
N PHE A 119 -14.60 -14.21 -8.47
CA PHE A 119 -13.31 -14.78 -8.11
C PHE A 119 -13.54 -16.07 -7.31
N ALA A 120 -13.10 -17.23 -7.84
CA ALA A 120 -13.20 -18.51 -7.14
C ALA A 120 -11.93 -18.80 -6.32
N MET A 121 -12.07 -19.42 -5.16
CA MET A 121 -10.97 -19.90 -4.32
C MET A 121 -11.41 -21.12 -3.52
N SER A 122 -10.52 -22.06 -3.23
CA SER A 122 -10.80 -23.15 -2.30
C SER A 122 -10.49 -22.74 -0.86
N ALA A 123 -11.15 -23.39 0.11
CA ALA A 123 -10.80 -23.20 1.52
C ALA A 123 -9.33 -23.56 1.80
N GLN A 124 -8.77 -24.54 1.08
CA GLN A 124 -7.35 -24.88 1.20
C GLN A 124 -6.43 -23.76 0.73
N GLU A 125 -6.70 -23.12 -0.41
CA GLU A 125 -5.91 -21.99 -0.90
C GLU A 125 -5.86 -20.86 0.12
N ILE A 126 -6.99 -20.52 0.74
CA ILE A 126 -7.01 -19.47 1.78
C ILE A 126 -6.10 -19.85 2.97
N ARG A 127 -6.08 -21.13 3.38
CA ARG A 127 -5.19 -21.59 4.46
C ARG A 127 -3.72 -21.51 4.06
N ASP A 128 -3.41 -21.82 2.80
CA ASP A 128 -2.04 -21.76 2.29
C ASP A 128 -1.57 -20.29 2.23
N TRP A 129 -2.47 -19.38 1.84
CA TRP A 129 -2.23 -17.93 1.90
C TRP A 129 -2.02 -17.45 3.35
N GLN A 130 -2.81 -17.93 4.31
CA GLN A 130 -2.60 -17.63 5.74
C GLN A 130 -1.25 -18.12 6.26
N GLN A 131 -0.86 -19.34 5.89
CA GLN A 131 0.42 -19.96 6.27
C GLN A 131 1.64 -19.23 5.73
N SER A 132 1.49 -18.50 4.62
CA SER A 132 2.56 -17.75 3.99
C SER A 132 2.93 -16.46 4.74
N TYR A 133 2.20 -16.09 5.79
CA TYR A 133 2.43 -14.85 6.55
C TYR A 133 3.81 -14.81 7.23
N ARG A 134 4.56 -13.74 6.98
CA ARG A 134 5.88 -13.47 7.57
C ARG A 134 6.00 -12.02 8.01
N VAL A 135 6.85 -11.79 9.01
CA VAL A 135 7.19 -10.45 9.52
C VAL A 135 8.70 -10.28 9.48
N TYR A 136 9.14 -9.17 8.91
CA TYR A 136 10.53 -8.74 8.85
C TYR A 136 10.64 -7.40 9.56
N ALA A 137 11.54 -7.29 10.52
CA ALA A 137 11.71 -6.07 11.29
C ALA A 137 13.19 -5.73 11.46
N ASP A 138 13.50 -4.44 11.48
CA ASP A 138 14.88 -3.99 11.65
C ASP A 138 15.32 -4.12 13.11
N LYS A 139 16.25 -5.04 13.38
CA LYS A 139 16.70 -5.35 14.75
C LYS A 139 17.48 -4.21 15.40
N THR A 140 17.93 -3.22 14.62
CA THR A 140 18.71 -2.09 15.12
C THR A 140 17.82 -0.97 15.63
N VAL A 141 16.49 -1.06 15.49
CA VAL A 141 15.55 -0.14 16.16
C VAL A 141 15.47 -0.53 17.64
N GLU A 142 15.71 0.44 18.52
CA GLU A 142 15.61 0.23 19.96
C GLU A 142 14.19 -0.25 20.36
N GLY A 143 14.12 -1.33 21.13
CA GLY A 143 12.87 -1.95 21.56
C GLY A 143 12.23 -2.90 20.54
N MET A 144 12.85 -3.11 19.37
CA MET A 144 12.35 -4.06 18.37
C MET A 144 12.57 -5.52 18.81
N THR A 145 11.55 -6.10 19.41
CA THR A 145 11.54 -7.48 19.94
C THR A 145 10.39 -8.29 19.37
N LYS A 146 10.45 -9.62 19.47
CA LYS A 146 9.32 -10.47 19.04
C LYS A 146 8.09 -10.25 19.91
N GLU A 147 8.30 -9.96 21.18
CA GLU A 147 7.27 -9.62 22.16
C GLU A 147 6.56 -8.32 21.77
N PHE A 148 7.32 -7.27 21.42
CA PHE A 148 6.78 -6.03 20.88
C PHE A 148 5.96 -6.29 19.61
N LEU A 149 6.51 -7.01 18.63
CA LEU A 149 5.82 -7.32 17.38
C LEU A 149 4.50 -8.07 17.65
N LEU A 150 4.50 -9.06 18.55
CA LEU A 150 3.29 -9.79 18.91
C LEU A 150 2.21 -8.87 19.49
N GLN A 151 2.58 -7.92 20.35
CA GLN A 151 1.65 -6.94 20.92
C GLN A 151 1.15 -5.95 19.87
N ALA A 152 2.04 -5.36 19.07
CA ALA A 152 1.69 -4.38 18.05
C ALA A 152 0.74 -4.97 16.99
N LEU A 153 1.02 -6.18 16.50
CA LEU A 153 0.17 -6.86 15.50
C LEU A 153 -1.22 -7.24 16.02
N GLN A 154 -1.41 -7.25 17.34
CA GLN A 154 -2.71 -7.42 18.01
C GLN A 154 -3.45 -6.10 18.24
N GLY A 155 -2.89 -4.96 17.83
CA GLY A 155 -3.46 -3.65 18.14
C GLY A 155 -3.27 -3.24 19.60
N LYS A 156 -2.23 -3.75 20.27
CA LYS A 156 -1.95 -3.46 21.68
C LYS A 156 -0.77 -2.52 21.88
N SER A 157 -0.20 -1.99 20.80
CA SER A 157 0.84 -0.96 20.90
C SER A 157 0.23 0.39 21.27
N GLU A 158 0.96 1.17 22.05
CA GLU A 158 0.62 2.55 22.38
C GLU A 158 0.99 3.53 21.25
N CYS A 159 0.47 4.75 21.33
CA CYS A 159 0.90 5.85 20.46
C CYS A 159 2.35 6.28 20.76
N GLY A 160 2.91 7.12 19.88
CA GLY A 160 4.28 7.63 20.06
C GLY A 160 5.31 6.56 19.69
N ASP A 161 6.18 6.19 20.61
CA ASP A 161 7.36 5.37 20.31
C ASP A 161 7.01 3.99 19.75
N GLU A 162 5.97 3.33 20.29
CA GLU A 162 5.58 2.00 19.83
C GLU A 162 4.98 2.01 18.43
N ALA A 163 4.08 2.95 18.13
CA ALA A 163 3.59 3.19 16.78
C ALA A 163 4.72 3.57 15.81
N PHE A 164 5.66 4.42 16.23
CA PHE A 164 6.81 4.82 15.42
C PHE A 164 7.73 3.64 15.09
N ARG A 165 7.95 2.70 16.01
CA ARG A 165 8.73 1.49 15.72
C ARG A 165 8.15 0.68 14.55
N MET A 166 6.83 0.70 14.35
CA MET A 166 6.18 -0.05 13.26
C MET A 166 6.51 0.47 11.86
N LYS A 167 7.06 1.69 11.71
CA LYS A 167 7.59 2.17 10.42
C LYS A 167 8.70 1.25 9.89
N PHE A 168 9.42 0.58 10.79
CA PHE A 168 10.53 -0.33 10.49
C PHE A 168 10.12 -1.81 10.55
N VAL A 169 8.85 -2.10 10.25
CA VAL A 169 8.29 -3.45 10.21
C VAL A 169 7.57 -3.69 8.89
N VAL A 170 7.89 -4.81 8.26
CA VAL A 170 7.32 -5.27 7.00
C VAL A 170 6.59 -6.59 7.24
N ARG A 171 5.33 -6.66 6.84
CA ARG A 171 4.53 -7.89 6.88
C ARG A 171 4.25 -8.36 5.47
N ILE A 172 4.43 -9.64 5.19
CA ILE A 172 4.23 -10.19 3.84
C ILE A 172 3.38 -11.45 3.92
N SER A 173 2.42 -11.59 3.02
CA SER A 173 1.74 -12.86 2.76
C SER A 173 1.43 -12.98 1.26
N THR A 174 1.30 -14.21 0.77
CA THR A 174 0.58 -14.46 -0.48
C THR A 174 -0.84 -13.94 -0.31
N CYS A 175 -1.25 -13.05 -1.21
CA CYS A 175 -2.48 -12.29 -1.06
C CYS A 175 -3.03 -11.89 -2.44
N PRO A 176 -3.88 -12.74 -3.03
CA PRO A 176 -4.63 -12.42 -4.22
C PRO A 176 -5.42 -11.10 -4.17
N ILE A 177 -5.53 -10.48 -5.34
CA ILE A 177 -6.39 -9.32 -5.60
C ILE A 177 -7.73 -9.83 -6.15
N LEU A 178 -8.81 -9.47 -5.48
CA LEU A 178 -10.18 -9.89 -5.80
C LEU A 178 -10.83 -8.94 -6.81
N MET A 179 -10.52 -7.65 -6.73
CA MET A 179 -11.05 -6.61 -7.60
C MET A 179 -10.03 -5.50 -7.84
N GLU A 180 -10.12 -4.82 -8.98
CA GLU A 180 -9.37 -3.60 -9.24
C GLU A 180 -9.87 -2.47 -8.32
N PHE A 181 -9.07 -1.41 -8.22
CA PHE A 181 -9.32 -0.26 -7.33
C PHE A 181 -10.62 0.51 -7.66
N ASP A 182 -11.17 0.32 -8.86
CA ASP A 182 -12.46 0.85 -9.30
C ASP A 182 -13.66 -0.08 -9.02
N ALA A 183 -13.46 -1.09 -8.16
CA ALA A 183 -14.43 -2.10 -7.73
C ALA A 183 -14.82 -3.13 -8.79
N ARG A 184 -14.11 -3.22 -9.93
CA ARG A 184 -14.31 -4.29 -10.91
C ARG A 184 -13.67 -5.58 -10.44
N ILE A 185 -14.50 -6.59 -10.19
CA ILE A 185 -14.02 -7.93 -9.80
C ILE A 185 -13.15 -8.50 -10.91
N ILE A 186 -12.02 -9.10 -10.51
CA ILE A 186 -11.10 -9.81 -11.39
C ILE A 186 -11.59 -11.26 -11.45
N PRO A 187 -12.17 -11.71 -12.57
CA PRO A 187 -12.64 -13.09 -12.67
C PRO A 187 -11.45 -14.04 -12.57
N ARG A 188 -11.67 -15.15 -11.86
CA ARG A 188 -10.67 -16.19 -11.65
C ARG A 188 -11.31 -17.56 -11.56
N GLU A 189 -10.81 -18.50 -12.35
CA GLU A 189 -11.11 -19.92 -12.29
C GLU A 189 -10.07 -20.67 -11.42
N LEU A 190 -10.47 -21.76 -10.76
CA LEU A 190 -9.64 -22.43 -9.74
C LEU A 190 -8.30 -22.99 -10.27
N GLN A 191 -8.21 -23.31 -11.55
CA GLN A 191 -6.98 -23.80 -12.17
C GLN A 191 -5.97 -22.69 -12.51
N GLU A 192 -6.37 -21.42 -12.38
CA GLU A 192 -5.46 -20.31 -12.59
C GLU A 192 -4.54 -20.12 -11.39
N GLU A 193 -3.23 -20.16 -11.63
CA GLU A 193 -2.19 -20.09 -10.60
C GLU A 193 -1.68 -18.68 -10.29
N TRP A 194 -2.03 -17.68 -11.12
CA TRP A 194 -1.56 -16.30 -10.93
C TRP A 194 -1.86 -15.73 -9.52
N PRO A 195 -2.96 -16.08 -8.81
CA PRO A 195 -3.21 -15.56 -7.46
C PRO A 195 -2.13 -15.96 -6.46
N ASN A 196 -1.54 -17.16 -6.63
CA ASN A 196 -0.51 -17.70 -5.74
C ASN A 196 0.86 -17.02 -5.90
N ARG A 197 1.00 -16.17 -6.91
CA ARG A 197 2.23 -15.43 -7.23
C ARG A 197 2.26 -14.01 -6.67
N ILE A 198 1.16 -13.54 -6.09
CA ILE A 198 1.03 -12.17 -5.56
C ILE A 198 1.33 -12.17 -4.08
N LYS A 199 2.30 -11.35 -3.67
CA LYS A 199 2.69 -11.09 -2.27
C LYS A 199 2.23 -9.69 -1.88
N LEU A 200 1.36 -9.54 -0.90
CA LEU A 200 1.02 -8.22 -0.36
C LEU A 200 1.99 -7.85 0.75
N VAL A 201 2.67 -6.73 0.58
CA VAL A 201 3.74 -6.24 1.45
C VAL A 201 3.21 -5.04 2.24
N SER A 202 2.87 -5.24 3.51
CA SER A 202 2.25 -4.23 4.36
C SER A 202 3.28 -3.53 5.26
N VAL A 203 3.45 -2.23 5.08
CA VAL A 203 4.44 -1.39 5.79
C VAL A 203 3.79 -0.11 6.27
N THR A 204 4.08 0.30 7.50
CA THR A 204 3.60 1.58 8.02
C THR A 204 4.41 2.74 7.41
N GLY A 205 3.72 3.75 6.88
CA GLY A 205 4.35 4.93 6.31
C GLY A 205 4.63 6.03 7.31
N ILE A 206 5.61 6.90 7.04
CA ILE A 206 5.80 8.15 7.79
C ILE A 206 4.68 9.12 7.40
N ASP A 207 3.95 9.64 8.39
CA ASP A 207 2.75 10.45 8.18
C ASP A 207 2.86 11.81 8.89
N PHE A 208 2.73 12.89 8.11
CA PHE A 208 2.76 14.27 8.59
C PHE A 208 1.37 14.94 8.68
N ALA A 209 0.31 14.26 8.28
CA ALA A 209 -1.08 14.70 8.39
C ALA A 209 -1.92 13.71 9.22
N GLY A 210 -1.25 13.02 10.16
CA GLY A 210 -1.76 11.81 10.78
C GLY A 210 -2.52 12.00 12.08
N ARG A 211 -2.68 10.86 12.76
CA ARG A 211 -3.43 10.69 14.01
C ARG A 211 -2.50 10.91 15.19
N ILE A 212 -3.05 10.82 16.41
CA ILE A 212 -2.22 10.85 17.63
C ILE A 212 -1.07 9.83 17.61
N HIS A 213 -1.19 8.78 16.82
CA HIS A 213 -0.22 7.72 16.68
C HIS A 213 0.97 8.07 15.77
N ASP A 214 0.81 9.05 14.88
CA ASP A 214 1.88 9.58 14.03
C ASP A 214 2.60 10.78 14.64
N ILE A 215 2.32 11.07 15.93
CA ILE A 215 2.91 12.20 16.64
C ILE A 215 4.44 12.18 16.60
N ASN A 216 5.04 11.01 16.68
CA ASN A 216 6.49 10.87 16.64
C ASN A 216 7.07 11.14 15.25
N ASP A 217 6.32 10.99 14.16
CA ASP A 217 6.76 11.41 12.84
C ASP A 217 6.98 12.93 12.83
N ILE A 218 6.09 13.69 13.48
CA ILE A 218 6.23 15.14 13.65
C ILE A 218 7.39 15.49 14.57
N LEU A 219 7.43 14.90 15.77
CA LEU A 219 8.43 15.23 16.78
C LEU A 219 9.86 14.90 16.32
N THR A 220 10.00 13.85 15.51
CA THR A 220 11.29 13.37 15.01
C THR A 220 11.76 14.17 13.80
N TYR A 221 10.88 14.39 12.82
CA TYR A 221 11.32 14.92 11.53
C TYR A 221 11.03 16.41 11.34
N VAL A 222 10.11 17.04 12.09
CA VAL A 222 9.82 18.48 11.94
C VAL A 222 10.52 19.28 13.03
N THR A 223 11.71 19.81 12.72
CA THR A 223 12.59 20.50 13.69
C THR A 223 11.96 21.71 14.39
N ASN A 224 11.03 22.42 13.72
CA ASN A 224 10.33 23.57 14.27
C ASN A 224 8.85 23.28 14.59
N TRP A 225 8.49 22.02 14.88
CA TRP A 225 7.09 21.60 15.06
C TRP A 225 6.30 22.46 16.06
N ARG A 226 6.93 22.97 17.12
CA ARG A 226 6.29 23.83 18.15
C ARG A 226 5.75 25.14 17.58
N GLU A 227 6.40 25.67 16.54
CA GLU A 227 5.97 26.90 15.86
C GLU A 227 4.90 26.60 14.81
N VAL A 228 4.95 25.39 14.23
CA VAL A 228 4.09 24.97 13.13
C VAL A 228 2.71 24.54 13.61
N TYR A 229 2.63 23.77 14.70
CA TYR A 229 1.40 23.15 15.18
C TYR A 229 0.80 23.86 16.40
N GLU A 230 -0.52 23.83 16.51
CA GLU A 230 -1.20 24.20 17.75
C GLU A 230 -0.74 23.25 18.87
N ILE A 231 -0.50 23.78 20.07
CA ILE A 231 0.05 23.00 21.19
C ILE A 231 -1.06 22.76 22.22
N ASN A 232 -1.16 21.51 22.67
CA ASN A 232 -1.99 21.16 23.81
C ASN A 232 -1.35 21.69 25.09
N ALA A 233 -2.04 22.60 25.80
CA ALA A 233 -1.51 23.24 27.00
C ALA A 233 -1.20 22.26 28.16
N LYS A 234 -1.83 21.08 28.19
CA LYS A 234 -1.61 20.06 29.24
C LYS A 234 -0.42 19.15 28.94
N SER A 235 -0.32 18.65 27.71
CA SER A 235 0.74 17.71 27.32
C SER A 235 1.97 18.38 26.72
N ALA A 236 1.89 19.66 26.35
CA ALA A 236 2.93 20.40 25.63
C ALA A 236 3.34 19.76 24.28
N LEU A 237 2.44 18.96 23.71
CA LEU A 237 2.55 18.24 22.44
C LEU A 237 1.65 18.86 21.36
N PRO A 238 1.85 18.54 20.05
CA PRO A 238 0.91 18.93 19.00
C PRO A 238 -0.53 18.54 19.35
N GLN A 239 -1.43 19.49 19.23
CA GLN A 239 -2.85 19.31 19.50
C GLN A 239 -3.47 18.45 18.40
N VAL A 240 -4.13 17.38 18.82
CA VAL A 240 -4.93 16.51 17.98
C VAL A 240 -6.39 16.69 18.38
N TYR A 241 -7.26 17.03 17.43
CA TYR A 241 -8.69 17.23 17.70
C TYR A 241 -9.43 15.94 17.41
N HIS A 242 -10.19 15.41 18.38
CA HIS A 242 -10.93 14.15 18.23
C HIS A 242 -10.07 12.94 17.80
N GLY A 243 -8.78 12.94 18.15
CA GLY A 243 -7.85 11.85 17.81
C GLY A 243 -7.35 11.86 16.35
N ARG A 244 -7.73 12.86 15.54
CA ARG A 244 -7.30 13.00 14.14
C ARG A 244 -6.71 14.38 13.84
N ASP A 245 -5.91 14.41 12.77
CA ASP A 245 -5.39 15.57 12.04
C ASP A 245 -4.77 16.66 12.92
N PHE A 246 -3.43 16.70 12.96
CA PHE A 246 -2.71 17.79 13.61
C PHE A 246 -3.05 19.14 13.00
N ARG A 247 -3.43 20.10 13.85
CA ARG A 247 -3.80 21.44 13.37
C ARG A 247 -2.59 22.36 13.31
N ARG A 248 -2.32 22.90 12.12
CA ARG A 248 -1.34 23.97 11.91
C ARG A 248 -1.81 25.26 12.59
N GLN A 249 -0.90 26.02 13.19
CA GLN A 249 -1.18 27.37 13.68
C GLN A 249 -1.57 28.29 12.51
N ALA A 250 -2.61 29.11 12.69
CA ALA A 250 -3.15 29.95 11.62
C ALA A 250 -2.11 30.87 10.94
N ASN A 251 -1.11 31.33 11.70
CA ASN A 251 0.00 32.15 11.19
C ASN A 251 1.37 31.47 11.43
N GLY A 252 1.39 30.14 11.56
CA GLY A 252 2.61 29.38 11.81
C GLY A 252 3.53 29.37 10.59
N PRO A 253 4.86 29.34 10.80
CA PRO A 253 5.82 29.23 9.71
C PRO A 253 5.67 27.91 8.95
N ARG A 254 6.33 27.82 7.80
CA ARG A 254 6.53 26.56 7.08
C ARG A 254 7.29 25.54 7.95
N GLY A 255 6.94 24.26 7.79
CA GLY A 255 7.66 23.17 8.44
C GLY A 255 9.11 23.05 7.96
N LYS A 256 10.03 22.80 8.87
CA LYS A 256 11.45 22.56 8.59
C LYS A 256 11.79 21.11 8.90
N LEU A 257 12.11 20.35 7.87
CA LEU A 257 12.46 18.94 8.00
C LEU A 257 13.90 18.74 8.50
N ASN A 258 14.08 17.74 9.37
CA ASN A 258 15.36 17.10 9.59
C ASN A 258 15.63 16.15 8.40
N ILE A 259 16.19 16.72 7.34
CA ILE A 259 16.35 16.06 6.03
C ILE A 259 17.20 14.80 6.16
N ASP A 260 18.33 14.88 6.87
CA ASP A 260 19.27 13.76 6.96
C ASP A 260 18.66 12.58 7.72
N LEU A 261 17.98 12.86 8.83
CA LEU A 261 17.32 11.82 9.61
C LEU A 261 16.17 11.17 8.83
N LEU A 262 15.31 11.98 8.19
CA LEU A 262 14.20 11.48 7.38
C LEU A 262 14.71 10.63 6.21
N LEU A 263 15.74 11.08 5.49
CA LEU A 263 16.31 10.32 4.38
C LEU A 263 16.90 8.99 4.85
N ASN A 264 17.66 9.00 5.96
CA ASN A 264 18.26 7.80 6.52
C ASN A 264 17.20 6.75 6.88
N ASP A 265 16.12 7.18 7.53
CA ASP A 265 15.03 6.27 7.89
C ASP A 265 14.24 5.79 6.67
N LEU A 266 13.97 6.65 5.68
CA LEU A 266 13.34 6.24 4.41
C LEU A 266 14.21 5.20 3.66
N VAL A 267 15.53 5.39 3.62
CA VAL A 267 16.48 4.43 3.03
C VAL A 267 16.42 3.10 3.79
N ARG A 268 16.41 3.17 5.12
CA ARG A 268 16.33 1.99 6.00
C ARG A 268 15.03 1.22 5.80
N MET A 269 13.88 1.92 5.72
CA MET A 269 12.57 1.34 5.44
C MET A 269 12.51 0.69 4.04
N ALA A 270 13.05 1.38 3.02
CA ALA A 270 13.12 0.85 1.66
C ALA A 270 14.01 -0.40 1.57
N ARG A 271 15.17 -0.38 2.22
CA ARG A 271 16.10 -1.51 2.32
C ARG A 271 15.46 -2.71 2.98
N LEU A 272 14.86 -2.54 4.15
CA LEU A 272 14.17 -3.63 4.86
C LEU A 272 13.07 -4.27 3.98
N ARG A 273 12.28 -3.44 3.28
CA ARG A 273 11.21 -3.94 2.41
C ARG A 273 11.74 -4.71 1.20
N LEU A 274 12.75 -4.19 0.51
CA LEU A 274 13.35 -4.90 -0.63
C LEU A 274 14.06 -6.19 -0.18
N GLN A 275 14.71 -6.19 0.97
CA GLN A 275 15.27 -7.40 1.58
C GLN A 275 14.19 -8.43 1.93
N ALA A 276 13.06 -8.00 2.47
CA ALA A 276 11.93 -8.88 2.74
C ALA A 276 11.35 -9.47 1.44
N CYS A 277 11.23 -8.68 0.37
CA CYS A 277 10.85 -9.16 -0.96
C CYS A 277 11.86 -10.19 -1.51
N GLU A 278 13.15 -9.94 -1.36
CA GLU A 278 14.22 -10.85 -1.77
C GLU A 278 14.13 -12.20 -1.02
N GLU A 279 13.93 -12.17 0.30
CA GLU A 279 13.72 -13.38 1.13
C GLU A 279 12.48 -14.17 0.73
N GLU A 280 11.42 -13.47 0.29
CA GLU A 280 10.19 -14.05 -0.24
C GLU A 280 10.28 -14.44 -1.73
N LYS A 281 11.48 -14.33 -2.34
CA LYS A 281 11.77 -14.67 -3.75
C LYS A 281 10.89 -13.91 -4.74
N VAL A 282 10.54 -12.68 -4.40
CA VAL A 282 9.83 -11.77 -5.30
C VAL A 282 10.74 -11.44 -6.47
N GLN A 283 10.18 -11.53 -7.68
CA GLN A 283 10.90 -11.22 -8.92
C GLN A 283 10.60 -9.81 -9.41
N ILE A 284 9.38 -9.34 -9.23
CA ILE A 284 8.97 -7.99 -9.62
C ILE A 284 8.38 -7.29 -8.41
N VAL A 285 8.94 -6.13 -8.04
CA VAL A 285 8.41 -5.34 -6.93
C VAL A 285 7.50 -4.26 -7.47
N VAL A 286 6.23 -4.26 -7.11
CA VAL A 286 5.31 -3.15 -7.40
C VAL A 286 5.24 -2.23 -6.18
N GLU A 287 5.83 -1.05 -6.33
CA GLU A 287 5.91 -0.02 -5.31
C GLU A 287 4.87 1.09 -5.55
N THR A 288 4.51 1.78 -4.49
CA THR A 288 3.76 3.03 -4.54
C THR A 288 4.37 4.04 -3.57
N GLY A 289 3.91 5.29 -3.60
CA GLY A 289 4.38 6.33 -2.68
C GLY A 289 3.83 6.14 -1.27
N ILE A 290 4.59 5.51 -0.37
CA ILE A 290 4.20 5.35 1.04
C ILE A 290 4.09 6.73 1.73
N GLY A 291 2.91 7.08 2.24
CA GLY A 291 2.70 8.36 2.93
C GLY A 291 2.77 9.60 2.03
N LEU A 292 2.78 9.44 0.70
CA LEU A 292 3.04 10.55 -0.24
C LEU A 292 1.79 11.28 -0.78
N GLY A 293 0.60 10.85 -0.34
CA GLY A 293 -0.69 11.46 -0.62
C GLY A 293 -1.00 12.63 0.33
N VAL A 294 -2.15 12.57 1.01
CA VAL A 294 -2.57 13.56 2.03
C VAL A 294 -1.54 13.71 3.15
N PHE A 295 -0.86 12.61 3.46
CA PHE A 295 0.10 12.44 4.55
C PHE A 295 1.49 13.03 4.30
N ALA A 296 1.76 13.56 3.10
CA ALA A 296 3.06 14.14 2.77
C ALA A 296 3.36 15.47 3.48
N GLY A 297 2.44 15.99 4.30
CA GLY A 297 2.64 17.25 5.03
C GLY A 297 2.34 18.49 4.20
N ARG A 298 1.41 18.40 3.24
CA ARG A 298 0.98 19.53 2.40
C ARG A 298 0.49 20.72 3.24
N ALA A 299 -0.20 20.45 4.34
CA ALA A 299 -0.72 21.48 5.25
C ALA A 299 0.38 22.36 5.86
N ILE A 300 1.59 21.81 6.01
CA ILE A 300 2.77 22.50 6.56
C ILE A 300 3.85 22.75 5.49
N GLU A 301 3.48 22.57 4.21
CA GLU A 301 4.26 22.89 3.01
C GLU A 301 5.60 22.13 2.91
N ILE A 302 5.66 20.86 3.35
CA ILE A 302 6.86 20.02 3.23
C ILE A 302 6.74 18.90 2.18
N ASP A 303 5.59 18.75 1.54
CA ASP A 303 5.23 17.59 0.73
C ASP A 303 6.13 17.37 -0.49
N GLU A 304 6.55 18.43 -1.16
CA GLU A 304 7.51 18.32 -2.27
C GLU A 304 8.83 17.71 -1.82
N THR A 305 9.35 18.15 -0.67
CA THR A 305 10.61 17.63 -0.11
C THR A 305 10.44 16.19 0.33
N VAL A 306 9.34 15.82 0.99
CA VAL A 306 9.07 14.43 1.40
C VAL A 306 9.00 13.49 0.20
N ARG A 307 8.31 13.89 -0.88
CA ARG A 307 8.23 13.10 -2.13
C ARG A 307 9.61 12.90 -2.76
N ALA A 308 10.41 13.96 -2.85
CA ALA A 308 11.77 13.88 -3.40
C ALA A 308 12.67 12.98 -2.55
N LEU A 309 12.64 13.12 -1.21
CA LEU A 309 13.42 12.25 -0.32
C LEU A 309 13.01 10.79 -0.41
N SER A 310 11.73 10.50 -0.58
CA SER A 310 11.24 9.13 -0.75
C SER A 310 11.69 8.51 -2.07
N ALA A 311 11.64 9.27 -3.17
CA ALA A 311 12.19 8.86 -4.45
C ALA A 311 13.71 8.61 -4.36
N ARG A 312 14.43 9.51 -3.68
CA ARG A 312 15.87 9.41 -3.49
C ARG A 312 16.24 8.19 -2.66
N ALA A 313 15.49 7.91 -1.60
CA ALA A 313 15.74 6.78 -0.72
C ALA A 313 15.69 5.45 -1.47
N ILE A 314 14.63 5.20 -2.23
CA ILE A 314 14.49 3.95 -2.99
C ILE A 314 15.52 3.87 -4.12
N ARG A 315 15.81 4.98 -4.81
CA ARG A 315 16.87 5.04 -5.83
C ARG A 315 18.23 4.65 -5.24
N GLN A 316 18.57 5.24 -4.09
CA GLN A 316 19.81 4.97 -3.38
C GLN A 316 19.94 3.49 -2.99
N VAL A 317 18.88 2.87 -2.45
CA VAL A 317 18.90 1.43 -2.13
C VAL A 317 19.07 0.57 -3.38
N LEU A 318 18.42 0.92 -4.49
CA LEU A 318 18.57 0.18 -5.74
C LEU A 318 19.97 0.31 -6.35
N GLU A 319 20.64 1.45 -6.18
CA GLU A 319 22.03 1.65 -6.64
C GLU A 319 23.04 0.96 -5.71
N GLU A 320 22.90 1.12 -4.39
CA GLU A 320 23.82 0.58 -3.40
C GLU A 320 23.68 -0.94 -3.23
N ASP A 321 22.45 -1.42 -3.09
CA ASP A 321 22.15 -2.81 -2.71
C ASP A 321 21.65 -3.64 -3.88
N GLY A 322 21.30 -3.02 -5.01
CA GLY A 322 20.66 -3.70 -6.15
C GLY A 322 21.42 -4.92 -6.67
N SER A 323 22.74 -4.89 -6.61
CA SER A 323 23.60 -6.01 -7.04
C SER A 323 23.56 -7.22 -6.10
N ASN A 324 23.08 -7.04 -4.87
CA ASN A 324 22.96 -8.09 -3.86
C ASN A 324 21.62 -8.85 -3.97
N TYR A 325 20.60 -8.25 -4.60
CA TYR A 325 19.30 -8.90 -4.81
C TYR A 325 19.39 -9.90 -5.96
N ARG A 326 19.17 -11.18 -5.67
CA ARG A 326 19.30 -12.28 -6.65
C ARG A 326 17.98 -12.62 -7.31
N ASN A 327 16.88 -12.38 -6.61
CA ASN A 327 15.54 -12.71 -7.09
C ASN A 327 14.89 -11.51 -7.77
N ILE A 328 15.08 -10.28 -7.24
CA ILE A 328 14.45 -9.07 -7.79
C ILE A 328 15.04 -8.72 -9.15
N GLN A 329 14.23 -8.80 -10.20
CA GLN A 329 14.60 -8.56 -11.59
C GLN A 329 14.16 -7.18 -12.10
N ALA A 330 13.14 -6.58 -11.48
CA ALA A 330 12.67 -5.23 -11.81
C ALA A 330 11.84 -4.62 -10.68
N VAL A 331 11.77 -3.29 -10.68
CA VAL A 331 10.83 -2.51 -9.84
C VAL A 331 9.87 -1.72 -10.72
N VAL A 332 8.59 -1.74 -10.37
CA VAL A 332 7.52 -1.01 -11.04
C VAL A 332 6.86 -0.07 -10.04
N PHE A 333 6.91 1.23 -10.26
CA PHE A 333 6.21 2.21 -9.45
C PHE A 333 4.83 2.52 -10.06
N ALA A 334 3.78 2.20 -9.31
CA ALA A 334 2.40 2.57 -9.61
C ALA A 334 2.09 3.93 -8.94
N LEU A 335 2.25 5.02 -9.71
CA LEU A 335 2.09 6.39 -9.23
C LEU A 335 0.99 7.10 -10.02
N PRO A 336 -0.29 6.81 -9.73
CA PRO A 336 -1.43 7.40 -10.42
C PRO A 336 -1.50 8.91 -10.18
N ILE A 337 -1.87 9.65 -11.22
CA ILE A 337 -1.93 11.11 -11.19
C ILE A 337 -3.40 11.56 -11.21
N PHE A 338 -3.95 11.91 -10.05
CA PHE A 338 -5.36 12.28 -9.89
C PHE A 338 -5.62 13.76 -10.19
N ASP A 339 -4.78 14.66 -9.67
CA ASP A 339 -4.92 16.10 -9.90
C ASP A 339 -3.73 16.63 -10.68
N VAL A 340 -4.00 17.22 -11.84
CA VAL A 340 -3.02 18.09 -12.51
C VAL A 340 -3.17 19.47 -11.89
N ASP A 341 -2.26 19.86 -11.00
CA ASP A 341 -2.28 21.21 -10.43
C ASP A 341 -1.87 22.23 -11.50
N TYR A 342 -2.86 22.70 -12.28
CA TYR A 342 -2.65 23.70 -13.32
C TYR A 342 -2.29 25.08 -12.75
N ARG A 343 -2.37 25.31 -11.43
CA ARG A 343 -2.13 26.64 -10.83
C ARG A 343 -0.66 27.07 -10.84
N HIS A 344 0.29 26.14 -11.03
CA HIS A 344 1.73 26.45 -10.96
C HIS A 344 2.51 26.17 -12.25
N ALA A 345 1.85 25.90 -13.37
CA ALA A 345 2.46 25.58 -14.67
C ALA A 345 3.46 24.41 -14.66
N LYS A 346 3.72 23.80 -13.49
CA LYS A 346 4.53 22.60 -13.27
C LYS A 346 3.67 21.57 -12.57
N ARG A 347 3.69 20.36 -13.12
CA ARG A 347 3.10 19.17 -12.52
C ARG A 347 4.00 18.76 -11.35
N GLN A 348 3.61 19.07 -10.11
CA GLN A 348 4.35 18.72 -8.89
C GLN A 348 3.63 17.60 -8.11
N ASP A 349 3.46 16.46 -8.77
CA ASP A 349 2.87 15.26 -8.18
C ASP A 349 3.95 14.22 -7.82
N THR A 350 3.56 13.15 -7.13
CA THR A 350 4.46 12.06 -6.74
C THR A 350 5.11 11.39 -7.95
N TYR A 351 4.39 11.24 -9.06
CA TYR A 351 4.95 10.68 -10.30
C TYR A 351 6.12 11.53 -10.80
N GLN A 352 5.95 12.85 -10.90
CA GLN A 352 6.98 13.75 -11.40
C GLN A 352 8.18 13.79 -10.47
N ALA A 353 7.98 13.81 -9.15
CA ALA A 353 9.07 13.76 -8.18
C ALA A 353 9.97 12.52 -8.36
N PHE A 354 9.35 11.35 -8.59
CA PHE A 354 10.11 10.13 -8.86
C PHE A 354 10.78 10.16 -10.24
N VAL A 355 10.10 10.62 -11.28
CA VAL A 355 10.73 10.77 -12.61
C VAL A 355 11.93 11.71 -12.55
N ASP A 356 11.80 12.87 -11.93
CA ASP A 356 12.86 13.87 -11.83
C ASP A 356 14.07 13.33 -11.06
N GLU A 357 13.85 12.62 -9.94
CA GLU A 357 14.94 12.04 -9.14
C GLU A 357 15.73 10.99 -9.93
N PHE A 358 15.04 10.09 -10.64
CA PHE A 358 15.70 9.05 -11.44
C PHE A 358 16.34 9.59 -12.73
N ASP A 359 15.78 10.62 -13.36
CA ASP A 359 16.30 11.23 -14.59
C ASP A 359 17.48 12.17 -14.30
N SER A 360 17.35 13.07 -13.32
CA SER A 360 18.38 14.07 -12.98
C SER A 360 19.64 13.44 -12.38
N SER A 361 19.48 12.40 -11.57
CA SER A 361 20.59 11.64 -11.00
C SER A 361 21.22 10.67 -12.01
N LYS A 362 20.58 10.46 -13.16
CA LYS A 362 20.92 9.43 -14.17
C LYS A 362 21.04 8.05 -13.53
N TYR A 363 19.93 7.49 -13.03
CA TYR A 363 19.94 6.20 -12.35
C TYR A 363 20.84 5.13 -13.01
N GLU A 364 21.84 4.66 -12.27
CA GLU A 364 22.85 3.68 -12.72
C GLU A 364 22.72 2.31 -12.05
N GLY A 365 21.65 2.09 -11.26
CA GLY A 365 21.44 0.84 -10.54
C GLY A 365 21.20 -0.37 -11.48
N PRO A 366 21.56 -1.59 -11.04
CA PRO A 366 21.51 -2.79 -11.88
C PRO A 366 20.09 -3.33 -12.11
N ILE A 367 19.12 -2.89 -11.31
CA ILE A 367 17.72 -3.34 -11.41
C ILE A 367 16.93 -2.34 -12.26
N PRO A 368 16.35 -2.76 -13.40
CA PRO A 368 15.48 -1.91 -14.21
C PRO A 368 14.27 -1.39 -13.45
N VAL A 369 13.89 -0.15 -13.74
CA VAL A 369 12.74 0.53 -13.12
C VAL A 369 11.75 0.99 -14.18
N LEU A 370 10.46 0.76 -13.93
CA LEU A 370 9.34 1.36 -14.65
C LEU A 370 8.56 2.26 -13.70
N ILE A 371 8.35 3.52 -14.05
CA ILE A 371 7.43 4.42 -13.36
C ILE A 371 6.21 4.62 -14.25
N ALA A 372 5.01 4.35 -13.75
CA ALA A 372 3.78 4.39 -14.53
C ALA A 372 2.63 5.09 -13.79
N ASP A 373 1.90 5.92 -14.51
CA ASP A 373 0.60 6.47 -14.11
C ASP A 373 -0.50 5.40 -14.32
N GLN A 374 -0.57 4.43 -13.42
CA GLN A 374 -1.42 3.25 -13.57
C GLN A 374 -1.87 2.67 -12.22
N ASP A 375 -2.91 1.83 -12.27
CA ASP A 375 -3.42 1.05 -11.14
C ASP A 375 -2.42 -0.02 -10.71
N MET A 376 -2.07 0.01 -9.42
CA MET A 376 -1.19 -0.96 -8.79
C MET A 376 -1.76 -2.38 -8.92
N HIS A 377 -3.06 -2.57 -8.69
CA HIS A 377 -3.70 -3.89 -8.81
C HIS A 377 -3.61 -4.45 -10.23
N ARG A 378 -3.88 -3.59 -11.22
CA ARG A 378 -3.82 -3.98 -12.63
C ARG A 378 -2.41 -4.34 -13.06
N LEU A 379 -1.41 -3.58 -12.62
CA LEU A 379 0.00 -3.90 -12.86
C LEU A 379 0.37 -5.24 -12.21
N THR A 380 0.06 -5.41 -10.92
CA THR A 380 0.36 -6.63 -10.15
C THR A 380 -0.25 -7.88 -10.79
N VAL A 381 -1.55 -7.84 -11.14
CA VAL A 381 -2.21 -8.99 -11.78
C VAL A 381 -1.66 -9.27 -13.17
N ALA A 382 -1.35 -8.24 -13.97
CA ALA A 382 -0.73 -8.43 -15.28
C ALA A 382 0.65 -9.10 -15.16
N ILE A 383 1.45 -8.71 -14.17
CA ILE A 383 2.75 -9.32 -13.88
C ILE A 383 2.58 -10.78 -13.44
N ALA A 384 1.67 -11.06 -12.50
CA ALA A 384 1.42 -12.40 -12.00
C ALA A 384 0.94 -13.36 -13.12
N ARG A 385 0.11 -12.87 -14.05
CA ARG A 385 -0.34 -13.60 -15.24
C ARG A 385 0.78 -13.86 -16.26
N LYS A 386 1.89 -13.13 -16.17
CA LYS A 386 3.15 -13.42 -16.90
C LYS A 386 4.07 -14.35 -16.12
N GLU A 387 3.53 -15.05 -15.12
CA GLU A 387 4.19 -16.08 -14.33
C GLU A 387 5.33 -15.60 -13.41
N PHE A 388 5.46 -14.29 -13.20
CA PHE A 388 6.38 -13.75 -12.21
C PHE A 388 5.78 -13.80 -10.81
N ILE A 389 6.62 -14.08 -9.80
CA ILE A 389 6.29 -13.77 -8.41
C ILE A 389 6.41 -12.26 -8.23
N VAL A 390 5.32 -11.63 -7.82
CA VAL A 390 5.20 -10.18 -7.74
C VAL A 390 4.82 -9.77 -6.33
N SER A 391 5.39 -8.66 -5.86
CA SER A 391 4.90 -8.00 -4.66
C SER A 391 4.07 -6.78 -4.99
N GLU A 392 3.11 -6.49 -4.13
CA GLU A 392 2.31 -5.27 -4.13
C GLU A 392 2.44 -4.59 -2.78
N LEU A 393 2.85 -3.32 -2.79
CA LEU A 393 3.01 -2.54 -1.57
C LEU A 393 1.67 -2.03 -1.04
N ASN A 394 1.35 -2.43 0.19
CA ASN A 394 0.27 -1.88 0.99
C ASN A 394 0.85 -0.90 2.04
N PRO A 395 0.62 0.41 1.93
CA PRO A 395 0.80 1.28 3.07
C PRO A 395 -0.24 0.87 4.12
N ALA A 396 0.22 0.55 5.30
CA ALA A 396 -0.63 0.11 6.39
C ALA A 396 -0.61 1.12 7.53
N ASP A 397 -1.56 1.00 8.44
CA ASP A 397 -1.71 1.96 9.53
C ASP A 397 -0.51 1.96 10.50
N SER A 398 -0.40 3.06 11.24
CA SER A 398 0.52 3.43 12.31
C SER A 398 0.85 2.32 13.34
N HIS A 399 -0.05 1.37 13.63
CA HIS A 399 0.20 0.28 14.59
C HIS A 399 0.54 -1.07 13.98
N GLY A 400 0.48 -1.17 12.65
CA GLY A 400 0.73 -2.43 11.97
C GLY A 400 -0.36 -3.49 12.16
N VAL A 401 -1.60 -3.10 12.44
CA VAL A 401 -2.77 -3.95 12.23
C VAL A 401 -3.22 -3.81 10.78
N PHE A 402 -3.40 -4.94 10.09
CA PHE A 402 -3.87 -4.90 8.70
C PHE A 402 -5.32 -4.46 8.64
N GLY A 403 -5.63 -3.51 7.77
CA GLY A 403 -7.00 -3.11 7.47
C GLY A 403 -7.72 -2.43 8.63
N GLU A 404 -7.03 -1.85 9.62
CA GLU A 404 -7.62 -1.20 10.80
C GLU A 404 -8.91 -0.37 10.51
N TYR A 405 -9.02 0.31 9.37
CA TYR A 405 -10.21 1.11 9.01
C TYR A 405 -11.25 0.43 8.12
N TRP A 406 -11.09 -0.84 7.75
CA TRP A 406 -11.89 -1.47 6.68
C TRP A 406 -13.41 -1.47 6.93
N GLN A 407 -13.84 -1.32 8.17
CA GLN A 407 -15.25 -1.25 8.59
C GLN A 407 -15.82 0.17 8.61
N ASN A 408 -14.97 1.18 8.35
CA ASN A 408 -15.39 2.55 8.20
C ASN A 408 -15.69 2.79 6.71
N ARG A 409 -16.86 3.36 6.45
CA ARG A 409 -17.29 3.80 5.11
C ARG A 409 -16.55 5.09 4.74
N GLY A 410 -15.23 4.99 4.59
CA GLY A 410 -14.30 6.10 4.43
C GLY A 410 -13.53 6.08 3.10
N PRO A 411 -12.71 7.12 2.85
CA PRO A 411 -12.01 7.32 1.57
C PRO A 411 -10.55 6.89 1.49
N ALA A 412 -10.02 6.12 2.43
CA ALA A 412 -8.58 5.85 2.45
C ALA A 412 -8.15 4.74 1.48
N VAL A 413 -6.98 4.92 0.85
CA VAL A 413 -6.34 3.91 -0.02
C VAL A 413 -6.09 2.59 0.74
N GLU A 414 -5.74 2.68 2.02
CA GLU A 414 -5.52 1.51 2.90
C GLU A 414 -6.83 0.73 3.13
N GLU A 415 -7.96 1.43 3.21
CA GLU A 415 -9.29 0.80 3.30
C GLU A 415 -9.57 0.01 2.02
N LYS A 416 -9.31 0.61 0.85
CA LYS A 416 -9.48 -0.10 -0.43
C LYS A 416 -8.66 -1.38 -0.47
N LEU A 417 -7.39 -1.37 -0.09
CA LEU A 417 -6.55 -2.59 -0.12
C LEU A 417 -7.09 -3.72 0.77
N ALA A 418 -7.67 -3.40 1.92
CA ALA A 418 -8.33 -4.40 2.76
C ALA A 418 -9.62 -4.96 2.15
N LEU A 419 -10.29 -4.18 1.30
CA LEU A 419 -11.57 -4.51 0.67
C LEU A 419 -11.43 -5.17 -0.70
N THR A 420 -10.35 -4.89 -1.42
CA THR A 420 -10.12 -5.35 -2.79
C THR A 420 -9.22 -6.59 -2.88
N THR A 421 -8.63 -7.02 -1.77
CA THR A 421 -7.74 -8.18 -1.68
C THR A 421 -8.23 -9.18 -0.63
N VAL A 422 -7.59 -10.34 -0.55
CA VAL A 422 -7.80 -11.28 0.58
C VAL A 422 -7.00 -10.90 1.83
N GLY A 423 -6.44 -9.69 1.90
CA GLY A 423 -5.52 -9.28 2.96
C GLY A 423 -6.12 -9.38 4.37
N LEU A 424 -7.43 -9.13 4.53
CA LEU A 424 -8.12 -9.37 5.81
C LEU A 424 -8.00 -10.84 6.24
N LEU A 425 -8.21 -11.79 5.33
CA LEU A 425 -8.11 -13.22 5.63
C LEU A 425 -6.65 -13.64 5.87
N ALA A 426 -5.70 -13.05 5.14
CA ALA A 426 -4.31 -13.49 5.12
C ALA A 426 -3.39 -12.77 6.13
N GLN A 427 -3.72 -11.55 6.60
CA GLN A 427 -2.82 -10.74 7.44
C GLN A 427 -3.46 -10.22 8.74
N HIS A 428 -4.79 -10.31 8.92
CA HIS A 428 -5.44 -9.81 10.12
C HIS A 428 -5.37 -10.83 11.27
N HIS A 429 -4.84 -10.45 12.44
CA HIS A 429 -4.59 -11.38 13.55
C HIS A 429 -5.85 -12.08 14.10
N MET A 430 -7.00 -11.42 14.04
CA MET A 430 -8.28 -12.01 14.46
C MET A 430 -8.77 -13.14 13.55
N ILE A 431 -8.24 -13.24 12.32
CA ILE A 431 -8.65 -14.25 11.33
C ILE A 431 -7.52 -15.25 11.08
N ASN A 432 -6.29 -14.76 10.94
CA ASN A 432 -5.12 -15.57 10.68
C ASN A 432 -4.27 -15.78 11.95
N SER A 433 -4.32 -17.01 12.49
CA SER A 433 -3.52 -17.39 13.66
C SER A 433 -2.00 -17.37 13.42
N TYR A 434 -1.54 -17.45 12.16
CA TYR A 434 -0.11 -17.36 11.82
C TYR A 434 0.46 -15.96 12.06
N VAL A 435 -0.38 -14.93 12.18
CA VAL A 435 0.06 -13.58 12.57
C VAL A 435 0.66 -13.58 13.97
N LEU A 436 0.19 -14.47 14.85
CA LEU A 436 0.58 -14.55 16.25
C LEU A 436 1.65 -15.59 16.55
N LYS A 437 2.26 -16.17 15.50
CA LYS A 437 3.29 -17.21 15.60
C LYS A 437 4.69 -16.57 15.58
N PRO A 438 5.44 -16.49 16.71
CA PRO A 438 6.72 -15.80 16.78
C PRO A 438 7.81 -16.39 15.86
N GLU A 439 7.66 -17.64 15.42
CA GLU A 439 8.52 -18.28 14.41
C GLU A 439 8.43 -17.60 13.03
N ASN A 440 7.35 -16.87 12.75
CA ASN A 440 7.19 -16.10 11.52
C ASN A 440 7.92 -14.74 11.56
N TYR A 441 8.48 -14.35 12.71
CA TYR A 441 9.13 -13.06 12.91
C TYR A 441 10.63 -13.17 12.74
N ARG A 442 11.17 -12.38 11.81
CA ARG A 442 12.58 -12.29 11.48
C ARG A 442 13.09 -10.90 11.80
N LEU A 443 13.98 -10.81 12.78
CA LEU A 443 14.71 -9.58 13.12
C LEU A 443 15.98 -9.56 12.27
N MET A 444 16.05 -8.65 11.29
CA MET A 444 17.12 -8.57 10.29
C MET A 444 18.24 -7.65 10.71
#